data_AF-A0A329IZN7-F1
#
_entry.id   AF-A0A329IZN7-F1
#
_cell.length_a   1.000
_cell.length_b   1.000
_cell.length_c   1.000
_cell.angle_alpha   90.00
_cell.angle_beta   90.00
_cell.angle_gamma   90.00
#
_symmetry.space_group_name_H-M   'P 1'
#
loop_
_entity.id
_entity.type
_entity.pdbx_description
1 polymer ?
#
loop_
_entity_poly.entity_id
_entity_poly.type
_entity_poly.pdbx_seq_one_letter_code
_entity_poly.pdbx_strand_id
1 'polypeptide(L)'
;MTRSSQLRLGCVARRQAGATLIVAIVMLLIITLLALSSMRGVSLESRITGNLKQQKTLLNAAEAALRMGEQSINQGQCTSPTFAPCVPISSVTANANADTPQLFNTTAFAAYLNTVQANAYEVRVQWYVVDLKLLGGQTQNMCALLARDCGRHYYEITACASASSTVTCSADANIPRVILRTVFAISDS
;
A
#
# COMPACT_ATOMS: atom_id res chain seq x y z
N MET A 1 29.53 -93.35 -4.56
CA MET A 1 28.04 -93.32 -4.65
C MET A 1 27.60 -91.88 -4.46
N THR A 2 27.51 -91.04 -5.51
CA THR A 2 26.37 -90.84 -6.44
C THR A 2 25.07 -90.33 -5.79
N ARG A 3 24.81 -89.03 -5.93
CA ARG A 3 23.49 -88.45 -6.25
C ARG A 3 23.69 -86.98 -6.68
N SER A 4 23.60 -86.58 -7.94
CA SER A 4 22.40 -86.43 -8.78
C SER A 4 21.24 -85.79 -7.99
N SER A 5 20.57 -84.74 -8.42
CA SER A 5 20.31 -84.24 -9.78
C SER A 5 19.58 -82.90 -9.67
N GLN A 6 19.87 -82.04 -10.63
CA GLN A 6 19.19 -80.78 -10.93
C GLN A 6 17.67 -80.97 -11.07
N LEU A 7 16.87 -80.05 -10.52
CA LEU A 7 15.56 -79.72 -11.08
C LEU A 7 15.50 -78.20 -11.32
N ARG A 8 15.90 -77.82 -12.52
CA ARG A 8 15.43 -76.61 -13.19
C ARG A 8 14.14 -76.98 -13.91
N LEU A 9 13.01 -76.37 -13.59
CA LEU A 9 12.02 -75.97 -14.61
C LEU A 9 10.94 -75.04 -14.04
N GLY A 10 11.10 -73.77 -14.40
CA GLY A 10 10.07 -72.74 -14.36
C GLY A 10 10.35 -71.75 -15.48
N CYS A 11 10.42 -72.25 -16.71
CA CYS A 11 10.48 -71.40 -17.91
C CYS A 11 9.07 -70.89 -18.21
N VAL A 12 8.84 -69.61 -17.98
CA VAL A 12 8.16 -68.74 -18.94
C VAL A 12 8.99 -67.45 -19.04
N ALA A 13 10.15 -67.53 -19.70
CA ALA A 13 10.86 -66.34 -20.13
C ALA A 13 10.16 -65.80 -21.38
N ARG A 14 9.05 -65.11 -21.16
CA ARG A 14 8.35 -64.35 -22.20
C ARG A 14 9.32 -63.28 -22.68
N ARG A 15 9.83 -63.42 -23.91
CA ARG A 15 10.66 -62.43 -24.60
C ARG A 15 9.83 -61.18 -24.88
N GLN A 16 9.64 -60.35 -23.86
CA GLN A 16 9.19 -58.97 -23.98
C GLN A 16 10.37 -58.09 -23.62
N ALA A 17 11.23 -57.82 -24.60
CA ALA A 17 12.38 -56.95 -24.41
C ALA A 17 12.37 -55.91 -25.53
N GLY A 18 11.99 -54.68 -25.20
CA GLY A 18 12.09 -53.52 -26.10
C GLY A 18 11.13 -52.39 -25.77
N ALA A 19 9.89 -52.69 -25.33
CA ALA A 19 8.86 -51.68 -25.16
C ALA A 19 8.87 -50.98 -23.78
N THR A 20 9.42 -51.60 -22.74
CA THR A 20 9.36 -51.08 -21.36
C THR A 20 10.12 -49.77 -21.19
N LEU A 21 11.27 -49.60 -21.85
CA LEU A 21 12.05 -48.35 -21.80
C LEU A 21 11.27 -47.18 -22.42
N ILE A 22 10.62 -47.42 -23.57
CA ILE A 22 9.82 -46.41 -24.28
C ILE A 22 8.62 -46.01 -23.43
N VAL A 23 7.89 -46.98 -22.86
CA VAL A 23 6.75 -46.73 -21.98
C VAL A 23 7.19 -45.97 -20.71
N ALA A 24 8.33 -46.32 -20.12
CA ALA A 24 8.87 -45.61 -18.95
C ALA A 24 9.22 -44.15 -19.28
N ILE A 25 9.85 -43.87 -20.43
CA ILE A 25 10.18 -42.51 -20.85
C ILE A 25 8.92 -41.70 -21.16
N VAL A 26 7.93 -42.28 -21.85
CA VAL A 26 6.65 -41.61 -22.14
C VAL A 26 5.90 -41.28 -20.85
N MET A 27 5.82 -42.21 -19.91
CA MET A 27 5.19 -41.96 -18.61
C MET A 27 5.94 -40.89 -17.80
N LEU A 28 7.28 -40.94 -17.77
CA LEU A 28 8.11 -39.93 -17.11
C LEU A 28 7.90 -38.54 -17.72
N LEU A 29 7.82 -38.45 -19.05
CA LEU A 29 7.54 -37.21 -19.79
C LEU A 29 6.15 -36.64 -19.43
N ILE A 30 5.12 -37.48 -19.40
CA ILE A 30 3.76 -37.06 -19.04
C ILE A 30 3.74 -36.51 -17.61
N ILE A 31 4.35 -37.22 -16.66
CA ILE A 31 4.43 -36.77 -15.25
C ILE A 31 5.18 -35.43 -15.13
N THR A 32 6.27 -35.24 -15.86
CA THR A 32 7.03 -33.98 -15.83
C THR A 32 6.22 -32.81 -16.40
N LEU A 33 5.48 -33.00 -17.49
CA LEU A 33 4.62 -31.95 -18.05
C LEU A 33 3.49 -31.55 -17.11
N LEU A 34 2.87 -32.52 -16.41
CA LEU A 34 1.85 -32.25 -15.40
C LEU A 34 2.42 -31.47 -14.20
N ALA A 35 3.62 -31.86 -13.74
CA ALA A 35 4.33 -31.16 -12.67
C ALA A 35 4.67 -29.71 -13.06
N LEU A 36 5.22 -29.48 -14.26
CA LEU A 36 5.57 -28.14 -14.75
C LEU A 36 4.36 -27.23 -14.94
N SER A 37 3.24 -27.77 -15.43
CA SER A 37 1.99 -27.02 -15.57
C SER A 37 1.47 -26.53 -14.20
N SER A 38 1.54 -27.40 -13.19
CA SER A 38 1.19 -27.06 -11.80
C SER A 38 2.11 -25.98 -11.20
N MET A 39 3.42 -26.03 -11.47
CA MET A 39 4.39 -25.03 -10.98
C MET A 39 4.18 -23.63 -11.57
N ARG A 40 3.72 -23.52 -12.82
CA ARG A 40 3.44 -22.22 -13.46
C ARG A 40 2.30 -21.48 -12.75
N GLY A 41 1.28 -22.19 -12.27
CA GLY A 41 0.19 -21.61 -11.48
C GLY A 41 0.68 -21.01 -10.16
N VAL A 42 1.51 -21.75 -9.42
CA VAL A 42 2.06 -21.31 -8.12
C VAL A 42 2.93 -20.04 -8.25
N SER A 43 3.69 -19.91 -9.35
CA SER A 43 4.51 -18.71 -9.61
C SER A 43 3.67 -17.45 -9.83
N LEU A 44 2.55 -17.55 -10.54
CA LEU A 44 1.62 -16.43 -10.74
C LEU A 44 0.93 -16.03 -9.44
N GLU A 45 0.42 -17.01 -8.70
CA GLU A 45 -0.26 -16.78 -7.42
C GLU A 45 0.66 -16.13 -6.38
N SER A 46 1.94 -16.53 -6.34
CA SER A 46 2.96 -15.92 -5.49
C SER A 46 3.17 -14.43 -5.80
N ARG A 47 3.24 -14.05 -7.08
CA ARG A 47 3.38 -12.64 -7.49
C ARG A 47 2.13 -11.80 -7.19
N ILE A 48 0.94 -12.35 -7.42
CA ILE A 48 -0.33 -11.69 -7.08
C ILE A 48 -0.42 -11.47 -5.57
N THR A 49 -0.11 -12.50 -4.79
CA THR A 49 -0.12 -12.43 -3.31
C THR A 49 0.91 -11.43 -2.81
N GLY A 50 2.10 -11.38 -3.40
CA GLY A 50 3.13 -10.38 -3.10
C GLY A 50 2.66 -8.95 -3.34
N ASN A 51 2.06 -8.68 -4.51
CA ASN A 51 1.53 -7.37 -4.86
C ASN A 51 0.39 -6.95 -3.93
N LEU A 52 -0.56 -7.86 -3.63
CA LEU A 52 -1.66 -7.59 -2.71
C LEU A 52 -1.16 -7.30 -1.30
N LYS A 53 -0.20 -8.09 -0.81
CA LYS A 53 0.43 -7.85 0.49
C LYS A 53 1.08 -6.46 0.55
N GLN A 54 1.85 -6.09 -0.47
CA GLN A 54 2.47 -4.77 -0.54
C GLN A 54 1.43 -3.65 -0.56
N GLN A 55 0.37 -3.79 -1.37
CA GLN A 55 -0.72 -2.81 -1.42
C GLN A 55 -1.41 -2.65 -0.07
N LYS A 56 -1.67 -3.75 0.65
CA LYS A 56 -2.26 -3.73 1.99
C LYS A 56 -1.34 -3.05 3.00
N THR A 57 -0.03 -3.30 2.95
CA THR A 57 0.95 -2.60 3.79
C THR A 57 0.92 -1.10 3.55
N LEU A 58 0.89 -0.65 2.29
CA LEU A 58 0.82 0.77 1.96
C LEU A 58 -0.49 1.42 2.42
N LEU A 59 -1.63 0.73 2.26
CA LEU A 59 -2.93 1.20 2.74
C LEU A 59 -2.93 1.40 4.25
N ASN A 60 -2.50 0.39 5.01
CA ASN A 60 -2.42 0.47 6.46
C ASN A 60 -1.47 1.60 6.92
N ALA A 61 -0.35 1.79 6.21
CA ALA A 61 0.58 2.88 6.51
C ALA A 61 -0.01 4.27 6.21
N ALA A 62 -0.75 4.42 5.11
CA ALA A 62 -1.43 5.66 4.79
C ALA A 62 -2.56 5.97 5.80
N GLU A 63 -3.33 4.96 6.22
CA GLU A 63 -4.36 5.09 7.26
C GLU A 63 -3.75 5.49 8.61
N ALA A 64 -2.59 4.91 8.97
CA ALA A 64 -1.87 5.31 10.18
C ALA A 64 -1.46 6.79 10.13
N ALA A 65 -1.02 7.29 8.97
CA ALA A 65 -0.73 8.72 8.80
C ALA A 65 -1.95 9.63 8.82
N LEU A 66 -3.08 9.19 8.28
CA LEU A 66 -4.33 9.94 8.45
C LEU A 66 -4.65 10.13 9.95
N ARG A 67 -4.53 9.07 10.74
CA ARG A 67 -4.74 9.14 12.19
C ARG A 67 -3.74 10.07 12.89
N MET A 68 -2.48 10.10 12.45
CA MET A 68 -1.50 11.08 12.95
C MET A 68 -1.91 12.52 12.61
N GLY A 69 -2.42 12.74 11.40
CA GLY A 69 -3.00 14.01 10.99
C GLY A 69 -4.17 14.45 11.86
N GLU A 70 -5.14 13.57 12.08
CA GLU A 70 -6.30 13.83 12.96
C GLU A 70 -5.86 14.13 14.39
N GLN A 71 -4.90 13.36 14.90
CA GLN A 71 -4.36 13.58 16.24
C GLN A 71 -3.68 14.94 16.36
N SER A 72 -2.94 15.39 15.33
CA SER A 72 -2.30 16.71 15.35
C SER A 72 -3.31 17.86 15.44
N ILE A 73 -4.46 17.72 14.78
CA ILE A 73 -5.55 18.70 14.86
C ILE A 73 -6.15 18.71 16.27
N ASN A 74 -6.43 17.53 16.84
CA ASN A 74 -6.96 17.41 18.21
C ASN A 74 -5.98 17.94 19.28
N GLN A 75 -4.67 17.93 19.00
CA GLN A 75 -3.65 18.53 19.86
C GLN A 75 -3.49 20.05 19.65
N GLY A 76 -4.33 20.67 18.83
CA GLY A 76 -4.28 22.11 18.56
C GLY A 76 -3.07 22.55 17.73
N GLN A 77 -2.38 21.64 17.02
CA GLN A 77 -1.24 22.01 16.18
C GLN A 77 -1.64 22.90 14.98
N CYS A 78 -2.93 22.91 14.63
CA CYS A 78 -3.50 23.72 13.54
C CYS A 78 -4.27 24.96 13.99
N THR A 79 -4.09 25.45 15.23
CA THR A 79 -4.72 26.70 15.68
C THR A 79 -4.11 27.96 15.05
N SER A 80 -2.96 27.84 14.38
CA SER A 80 -2.35 28.88 13.56
C SER A 80 -1.77 28.24 12.29
N PRO A 81 -2.06 28.76 11.08
CA PRO A 81 -1.65 28.15 9.82
C PRO A 81 -0.15 28.31 9.49
N THR A 82 0.67 28.70 10.47
CA THR A 82 2.09 29.03 10.29
C THR A 82 3.04 27.89 10.66
N PHE A 83 2.52 26.76 11.15
CA PHE A 83 3.33 25.63 11.64
C PHE A 83 2.99 24.32 10.95
N ALA A 84 4.01 23.48 10.73
CA ALA A 84 3.84 22.09 10.32
C ALA A 84 3.01 21.36 11.38
N PRO A 85 2.00 20.55 11.01
CA PRO A 85 1.69 20.02 9.67
C PRO A 85 0.68 20.84 8.84
N CYS A 86 0.32 22.04 9.28
CA CYS A 86 -0.90 22.74 8.87
C CYS A 86 -0.61 23.78 7.80
N VAL A 87 -1.17 23.57 6.62
CA VAL A 87 -1.06 24.44 5.45
C VAL A 87 -2.22 25.45 5.47
N PRO A 88 -1.96 26.76 5.33
CA PRO A 88 -3.01 27.74 5.13
C PRO A 88 -3.70 27.53 3.78
N ILE A 89 -5.04 27.55 3.73
CA ILE A 89 -5.74 27.54 2.42
C ILE A 89 -5.35 28.72 1.52
N SER A 90 -4.95 29.86 2.07
CA SER A 90 -4.53 31.03 1.28
C SER A 90 -3.24 30.81 0.49
N SER A 91 -2.40 29.83 0.86
CA SER A 91 -1.22 29.46 0.07
C SER A 91 -1.52 28.35 -0.94
N VAL A 92 -2.70 27.73 -0.89
CA VAL A 92 -3.09 26.62 -1.76
C VAL A 92 -3.97 27.15 -2.89
N THR A 93 -3.43 27.22 -4.10
CA THR A 93 -4.22 27.54 -5.29
C THR A 93 -5.05 26.32 -5.69
N ALA A 94 -6.38 26.46 -5.68
CA ALA A 94 -7.26 25.40 -6.15
C ALA A 94 -7.00 25.08 -7.63
N ASN A 95 -7.17 23.81 -8.01
CA ASN A 95 -7.09 23.40 -9.40
C ASN A 95 -8.34 23.86 -10.19
N ALA A 96 -8.39 23.55 -11.50
CA ALA A 96 -9.51 23.92 -12.36
C ALA A 96 -10.88 23.34 -11.93
N ASN A 97 -10.88 22.33 -11.05
CA ASN A 97 -12.09 21.71 -10.50
C ASN A 97 -12.47 22.26 -9.11
N ALA A 98 -11.81 23.33 -8.66
CA ALA A 98 -11.94 23.88 -7.31
C ALA A 98 -11.48 22.93 -6.17
N ASP A 99 -10.65 21.93 -6.47
CA ASP A 99 -10.04 21.07 -5.46
C ASP A 99 -8.67 21.59 -5.04
N THR A 100 -8.29 21.33 -3.78
CA THR A 100 -6.92 21.51 -3.31
C THR A 100 -5.98 20.51 -4.03
N PRO A 101 -4.90 20.96 -4.68
CA PRO A 101 -3.93 20.07 -5.31
C PRO A 101 -3.17 19.23 -4.26
N GLN A 102 -2.55 18.13 -4.72
CA GLN A 102 -1.66 17.33 -3.88
C GLN A 102 -0.33 18.07 -3.68
N LEU A 103 0.06 18.31 -2.42
CA LEU A 103 1.22 19.16 -2.07
C LEU A 103 2.52 18.38 -1.81
N PHE A 104 2.53 17.07 -2.05
CA PHE A 104 3.68 16.21 -1.74
C PHE A 104 4.90 16.41 -2.66
N ASN A 105 4.72 17.01 -3.85
CA ASN A 105 5.79 17.21 -4.85
C ASN A 105 6.30 18.67 -4.89
N THR A 106 5.81 19.54 -4.02
CA THR A 106 6.11 20.96 -4.08
C THR A 106 7.09 21.34 -2.98
N THR A 107 8.32 21.73 -3.36
CA THR A 107 9.35 22.22 -2.44
C THR A 107 8.86 23.43 -1.62
N ALA A 108 7.94 24.22 -2.18
CA ALA A 108 7.27 25.34 -1.50
C ALA A 108 6.47 24.93 -0.25
N PHE A 109 6.05 23.65 -0.15
CA PHE A 109 5.25 23.15 0.97
C PHE A 109 5.99 22.10 1.81
N ALA A 110 7.29 21.88 1.54
CA ALA A 110 8.10 20.91 2.27
C ALA A 110 8.13 21.18 3.79
N ALA A 111 8.01 22.44 4.21
CA ALA A 111 7.97 22.83 5.60
C ALA A 111 6.71 22.34 6.34
N TYR A 112 5.60 22.09 5.64
CA TYR A 112 4.34 21.62 6.24
C TYR A 112 4.18 20.10 6.18
N LEU A 113 5.06 19.41 5.45
CA LEU A 113 5.01 17.97 5.30
C LEU A 113 5.68 17.28 6.50
N ASN A 114 4.92 16.49 7.25
CA ASN A 114 5.50 15.54 8.18
C ASN A 114 5.85 14.25 7.43
N THR A 115 7.06 13.74 7.66
CA THR A 115 7.56 12.53 7.02
C THR A 115 7.97 11.52 8.09
N VAL A 116 7.47 10.29 7.98
CA VAL A 116 7.81 9.17 8.86
C VAL A 116 8.36 8.03 8.01
N GLN A 117 9.49 7.47 8.42
CA GLN A 117 10.14 6.36 7.73
C GLN A 117 10.00 5.07 8.55
N ALA A 118 9.34 4.06 7.98
CA ALA A 118 9.18 2.75 8.58
C ALA A 118 10.16 1.74 7.97
N ASN A 119 11.40 1.72 8.47
CA ASN A 119 12.50 0.89 7.95
C ASN A 119 12.16 -0.61 7.86
N ALA A 120 11.38 -1.13 8.81
CA ALA A 120 11.01 -2.55 8.84
C ALA A 120 10.10 -2.98 7.68
N TYR A 121 9.41 -2.02 7.03
CA TYR A 121 8.48 -2.29 5.93
C TYR A 121 8.91 -1.62 4.61
N GLU A 122 10.05 -0.93 4.60
CA GLU A 122 10.53 -0.11 3.48
C GLU A 122 9.50 0.92 2.99
N VAL A 123 8.63 1.39 3.91
CA VAL A 123 7.59 2.37 3.59
C VAL A 123 8.00 3.73 4.10
N ARG A 124 7.84 4.75 3.25
CA ARG A 124 7.91 6.15 3.64
C ARG A 124 6.53 6.76 3.59
N VAL A 125 6.15 7.43 4.67
CA VAL A 125 4.83 8.01 4.87
C VAL A 125 4.95 9.51 4.99
N GLN A 126 4.06 10.25 4.34
CA GLN A 126 3.98 11.71 4.42
C GLN A 126 2.55 12.16 4.64
N TRP A 127 2.37 13.24 5.39
CA TRP A 127 1.05 13.79 5.62
C TRP A 127 1.11 15.30 5.89
N TYR A 128 0.02 15.97 5.57
CA TYR A 128 -0.23 17.37 5.85
C TYR A 128 -1.72 17.61 6.07
N VAL A 129 -2.03 18.73 6.69
CA VAL A 129 -3.39 19.18 6.95
C VAL A 129 -3.59 20.52 6.25
N VAL A 130 -4.71 20.72 5.57
CA VAL A 130 -5.12 22.02 5.03
C VAL A 130 -6.28 22.51 5.89
N ASP A 131 -6.17 23.73 6.42
CA ASP A 131 -7.28 24.38 7.09
C ASP A 131 -8.22 24.99 6.04
N LEU A 132 -9.36 24.34 5.81
CA LEU A 132 -10.38 24.81 4.87
C LEU A 132 -11.23 25.95 5.44
N LYS A 133 -10.98 26.35 6.69
CA LYS A 133 -11.78 27.33 7.43
C LYS A 133 -13.25 26.92 7.48
N LEU A 134 -14.14 27.91 7.47
CA LEU A 134 -15.56 27.75 7.75
C LEU A 134 -16.31 27.58 6.43
N LEU A 135 -16.82 26.38 6.13
CA LEU A 135 -17.61 26.09 4.92
C LEU A 135 -19.11 26.46 5.05
N GLY A 136 -19.50 27.19 6.09
CA GLY A 136 -20.87 27.61 6.36
C GLY A 136 -20.96 29.05 6.85
N GLY A 137 -22.09 29.71 6.56
CA GLY A 137 -22.35 31.09 6.98
C GLY A 137 -22.33 31.25 8.50
N GLN A 138 -21.60 32.24 8.99
CA GLN A 138 -21.52 32.56 10.41
C GLN A 138 -22.75 33.36 10.85
N THR A 139 -23.33 33.03 12.01
CA THR A 139 -24.14 34.00 12.75
C THR A 139 -23.19 35.05 13.33
N GLN A 140 -23.13 36.21 12.66
CA GLN A 140 -22.17 37.30 12.88
C GLN A 140 -22.04 37.76 14.35
N ASN A 141 -23.05 37.55 15.17
CA ASN A 141 -23.12 38.08 16.53
C ASN A 141 -22.26 37.32 17.55
N MET A 142 -21.94 36.04 17.32
CA MET A 142 -21.16 35.22 18.27
C MET A 142 -19.64 35.35 18.02
N CYS A 143 -19.23 35.42 16.75
CA CYS A 143 -17.81 35.46 16.36
C CYS A 143 -17.19 36.87 16.51
N ALA A 144 -18.01 37.93 16.43
CA ALA A 144 -17.54 39.31 16.56
C ALA A 144 -17.17 39.72 18.00
N LEU A 145 -17.76 39.10 19.02
CA LEU A 145 -17.50 39.43 20.44
C LEU A 145 -16.22 38.79 21.00
N LEU A 146 -15.72 37.71 20.41
CA LEU A 146 -14.56 36.96 20.89
C LEU A 146 -13.27 37.25 20.11
N ALA A 147 -13.32 38.07 19.04
CA ALA A 147 -12.20 38.32 18.14
C ALA A 147 -11.49 37.03 17.66
N ARG A 148 -12.24 35.93 17.59
CA ARG A 148 -11.76 34.59 17.26
C ARG A 148 -12.60 34.02 16.12
N ASP A 149 -12.01 33.17 15.31
CA ASP A 149 -12.79 32.29 14.45
C ASP A 149 -13.65 31.42 15.38
N CYS A 150 -14.96 31.63 15.37
CA CYS A 150 -15.91 30.88 16.20
C CYS A 150 -16.79 30.10 15.25
N GLY A 151 -16.83 28.78 15.37
CA GLY A 151 -17.61 27.91 14.50
C GLY A 151 -16.93 26.55 14.30
N ARG A 152 -17.55 25.70 13.47
CA ARG A 152 -16.94 24.41 13.10
C ARG A 152 -15.85 24.66 12.05
N HIS A 153 -14.60 24.39 12.42
CA HIS A 153 -13.48 24.41 11.50
C HIS A 153 -13.42 23.11 10.73
N TYR A 154 -13.27 23.20 9.41
CA TYR A 154 -13.08 22.04 8.55
C TYR A 154 -11.61 21.93 8.17
N TYR A 155 -11.07 20.74 8.34
CA TYR A 155 -9.71 20.40 7.98
C TYR A 155 -9.74 19.30 6.93
N GLU A 156 -8.91 19.46 5.91
CA GLU A 156 -8.62 18.41 4.95
C GLU A 156 -7.29 17.77 5.31
N ILE A 157 -7.30 16.46 5.52
CA ILE A 157 -6.10 15.71 5.83
C ILE A 157 -5.76 14.89 4.61
N THR A 158 -4.55 15.08 4.10
CA THR A 158 -4.03 14.28 2.99
C THR A 158 -2.80 13.53 3.48
N ALA A 159 -2.85 12.20 3.36
CA ALA A 159 -1.76 11.31 3.73
C ALA A 159 -1.35 10.46 2.53
N CYS A 160 -0.08 10.11 2.47
CA CYS A 160 0.47 9.27 1.43
C CYS A 160 1.50 8.29 1.98
N ALA A 161 1.49 7.06 1.47
CA ALA A 161 2.49 6.04 1.70
C ALA A 161 3.15 5.62 0.37
N SER A 162 4.48 5.63 0.36
CA SER A 162 5.34 5.23 -0.76
C SER A 162 6.03 3.92 -0.43
N ALA A 163 6.12 3.00 -1.40
CA ALA A 163 6.80 1.70 -1.26
C ALA A 163 8.33 1.78 -1.32
N SER A 164 8.89 2.92 -0.94
CA SER A 164 10.32 3.13 -0.86
C SER A 164 10.64 3.85 0.43
N SER A 165 11.71 3.42 1.10
CA SER A 165 12.20 4.06 2.32
C SER A 165 12.89 5.39 2.05
N THR A 166 13.28 5.68 0.80
CA THR A 166 14.04 6.88 0.40
C THR A 166 13.21 7.84 -0.45
N VAL A 167 12.29 7.33 -1.26
CA VAL A 167 11.47 8.15 -2.14
C VAL A 167 10.20 8.59 -1.43
N THR A 168 10.03 9.91 -1.35
CA THR A 168 8.84 10.57 -0.83
C THR A 168 7.63 10.34 -1.73
N CYS A 169 6.46 10.83 -1.32
CA CYS A 169 5.24 10.82 -2.12
C CYS A 169 5.31 11.81 -3.29
N SER A 170 6.35 11.72 -4.10
CA SER A 170 6.49 12.49 -5.33
C SER A 170 5.50 12.01 -6.39
N ALA A 171 5.27 12.83 -7.41
CA ALA A 171 4.49 12.45 -8.59
C ALA A 171 5.20 11.43 -9.50
N ASP A 172 6.27 10.78 -9.02
CA ASP A 172 6.99 9.73 -9.74
C ASP A 172 6.06 8.55 -10.06
N ALA A 173 6.00 8.14 -11.32
CA ALA A 173 5.13 7.07 -11.79
C ALA A 173 5.72 5.67 -11.56
N ASN A 174 7.00 5.57 -11.17
CA ASN A 174 7.72 4.30 -11.14
C ASN A 174 7.58 3.53 -9.83
N ILE A 175 7.19 4.20 -8.74
CA ILE A 175 7.09 3.60 -7.41
C ILE A 175 5.62 3.52 -6.99
N PRO A 176 5.13 2.35 -6.56
CA PRO A 176 3.76 2.21 -6.11
C PRO A 176 3.54 3.03 -4.84
N ARG A 177 2.44 3.80 -4.83
CA ARG A 177 2.04 4.65 -3.72
C ARG A 177 0.54 4.58 -3.50
N VAL A 178 0.13 4.92 -2.29
CA VAL A 178 -1.27 5.07 -1.91
C VAL A 178 -1.45 6.45 -1.31
N ILE A 179 -2.44 7.19 -1.79
CA ILE A 179 -2.80 8.51 -1.25
C ILE A 179 -4.23 8.43 -0.76
N LEU A 180 -4.45 8.84 0.48
CA LEU A 180 -5.77 8.93 1.10
C LEU A 180 -6.05 10.38 1.47
N ARG A 181 -7.30 10.78 1.34
CA ARG A 181 -7.79 12.12 1.67
C ARG A 181 -9.06 11.99 2.50
N THR A 182 -9.15 12.78 3.56
CA THR A 182 -10.32 12.83 4.43
C THR A 182 -10.62 14.28 4.81
N VAL A 183 -11.88 14.58 5.08
CA VAL A 183 -12.31 15.88 5.61
C VAL A 183 -12.88 15.65 6.99
N PHE A 184 -12.38 16.40 7.96
CA PHE A 184 -12.76 16.32 9.36
C PHE A 184 -13.20 17.69 9.84
N ALA A 185 -14.18 17.74 10.75
CA ALA A 185 -14.64 18.98 11.35
C ALA A 185 -14.47 18.92 12.86
N ILE A 186 -13.87 19.95 13.44
CA ILE A 186 -13.81 20.14 14.89
C ILE A 186 -14.69 21.33 15.28
N SER A 187 -15.43 21.18 16.37
CA SER A 187 -16.10 22.31 16.99
C SER A 187 -15.21 22.84 18.10
N ASP A 188 -14.81 24.10 18.00
CA ASP A 188 -14.24 24.82 19.13
C ASP A 188 -15.35 24.97 20.19
N SER A 189 -15.17 24.29 21.32
CA SER A 189 -16.09 24.32 22.48
C SER A 189 -15.88 25.56 23.33
#